data_AF-G5JC23-F1
#
_entry.id   AF-G5JC23-F1
#
_cell.length_a   1.000
_cell.length_b   1.000
_cell.length_c   1.000
_cell.angle_alpha   90.00
_cell.angle_beta   90.00
_cell.angle_gamma   90.00
#
_symmetry.space_group_name_H-M   'P 1'
#
loop_
_entity.id
_entity.type
_entity.pdbx_description
1 polymer ?
#
loop_
_entity_poly.entity_id
_entity_poly.type
_entity_poly.pdbx_seq_one_letter_code
_entity_poly.pdbx_strand_id
1 'polypeptide(L)'
;MNINPIITYQKTAQLPIEIYVQPVTQFITNNSSLLLPEWHIVPKTAVIILLYSFIPLETSNRQVELEKQRLREEFLTLSKRIKITFQKQGTLIAIIDPQDGKPINSPASQLSFDIIAVVHQLLNFSFYQIHGCKVLNHPIQQTAIYPSLLLSDVDITITKSWL
;
A
#
# COMPACT_ATOMS: atom_id res chain seq x y z
N MET A 1 -18.77 -7.70 -4.80
CA MET A 1 -18.05 -7.52 -6.08
C MET A 1 -16.85 -8.43 -6.04
N ASN A 2 -16.59 -9.24 -7.08
CA ASN A 2 -15.31 -9.94 -7.20
C ASN A 2 -14.25 -8.91 -7.56
N ILE A 3 -13.43 -8.54 -6.59
CA ILE A 3 -12.27 -7.68 -6.82
C ILE A 3 -11.11 -8.61 -7.12
N ASN A 4 -10.76 -8.74 -8.41
CA ASN A 4 -9.59 -9.53 -8.81
C ASN A 4 -8.34 -8.66 -8.78
N PRO A 5 -7.24 -9.12 -8.16
CA PRO A 5 -5.97 -8.42 -8.24
C PRO A 5 -5.36 -8.53 -9.64
N ILE A 6 -4.54 -7.54 -9.98
CA ILE A 6 -3.51 -7.68 -11.01
C ILE A 6 -2.34 -8.41 -10.35
N ILE A 7 -1.87 -9.49 -10.98
CA ILE A 7 -0.75 -10.28 -10.47
C ILE A 7 0.52 -9.94 -11.25
N THR A 8 1.58 -9.66 -10.51
CA THR A 8 2.95 -9.53 -11.03
C THR A 8 3.92 -10.18 -10.05
N TYR A 9 5.23 -10.00 -10.26
CA TYR A 9 6.26 -10.68 -9.48
C TYR A 9 7.34 -9.71 -8.99
N GLN A 10 7.83 -9.97 -7.77
CA GLN A 10 8.96 -9.27 -7.19
C GLN A 10 10.20 -9.52 -8.05
N LYS A 11 10.93 -8.46 -8.35
CA LYS A 11 12.09 -8.51 -9.25
C LYS A 11 13.17 -9.45 -8.72
N THR A 12 13.43 -9.40 -7.42
CA THR A 12 14.55 -10.12 -6.80
C THR A 12 14.14 -11.51 -6.33
N ALA A 13 13.04 -11.59 -5.58
CA ALA A 13 12.59 -12.83 -4.93
C ALA A 13 11.75 -13.74 -5.83
N GLN A 14 11.23 -13.22 -6.96
CA GLN A 14 10.29 -13.93 -7.85
C GLN A 14 9.02 -14.43 -7.13
N LEU A 15 8.70 -13.83 -5.99
CA LEU A 15 7.45 -14.07 -5.27
C LEU A 15 6.32 -13.21 -5.86
N PRO A 16 5.05 -13.66 -5.78
CA PRO A 16 3.92 -12.89 -6.26
C PRO A 16 3.77 -11.52 -5.59
N ILE A 17 3.19 -10.60 -6.35
CA ILE A 17 2.64 -9.33 -5.91
C ILE A 17 1.19 -9.29 -6.37
N GLU A 18 0.27 -9.01 -5.45
CA GLU A 18 -1.12 -8.71 -5.79
C GLU A 18 -1.34 -7.21 -5.74
N ILE A 19 -1.90 -6.64 -6.80
CA ILE A 19 -2.19 -5.21 -6.89
C ILE A 19 -3.67 -4.99 -7.06
N TYR A 20 -4.25 -4.23 -6.15
CA TYR A 20 -5.65 -3.85 -6.14
C TYR A 20 -5.74 -2.34 -6.32
N VAL A 21 -6.58 -1.91 -7.26
CA VAL A 21 -6.89 -0.49 -7.47
C VAL A 21 -8.33 -0.26 -7.08
N GLN A 22 -8.55 0.65 -6.12
CA GLN A 22 -9.87 0.97 -5.58
C GLN A 22 -10.05 2.50 -5.48
N PRO A 23 -11.29 3.01 -5.46
CA PRO A 23 -11.55 4.36 -4.99
C PRO A 23 -11.06 4.53 -3.54
N VAL A 24 -10.62 5.73 -3.17
CA VAL A 24 -10.27 6.00 -1.77
C VAL A 24 -11.48 5.91 -0.84
N THR A 25 -11.23 5.66 0.44
CA THR A 25 -12.28 5.65 1.47
C THR A 25 -12.71 7.06 1.83
N GLN A 26 -13.92 7.21 2.38
CA GLN A 26 -14.41 8.50 2.88
C GLN A 26 -13.49 9.10 3.95
N PHE A 27 -12.82 8.26 4.74
CA PHE A 27 -11.83 8.73 5.71
C PHE A 27 -10.69 9.48 5.04
N ILE A 28 -10.13 8.93 3.95
CA ILE A 28 -9.06 9.56 3.19
C ILE A 28 -9.55 10.87 2.56
N THR A 29 -10.75 10.87 1.98
CA THR A 29 -11.38 12.07 1.42
C THR A 29 -11.53 13.18 2.46
N ASN A 30 -12.10 12.86 3.63
CA ASN A 30 -12.39 13.84 4.68
C ASN A 30 -11.14 14.38 5.36
N ASN A 31 -10.03 13.63 5.35
CA ASN A 31 -8.79 13.99 6.04
C ASN A 31 -7.64 14.29 5.06
N SER A 32 -7.94 14.50 3.77
CA SER A 32 -6.91 14.65 2.73
C SER A 32 -5.90 15.76 3.03
N SER A 33 -6.33 16.89 3.58
CA SER A 33 -5.43 18.01 3.91
C SER A 33 -4.50 17.71 5.09
N LEU A 34 -4.87 16.79 5.97
CA LEU A 34 -4.03 16.36 7.10
C LEU A 34 -3.11 15.19 6.71
N LEU A 35 -3.59 14.31 5.85
CA LEU A 35 -2.86 13.15 5.32
C LEU A 35 -1.85 13.55 4.24
N LEU A 36 -2.21 14.48 3.36
CA LEU A 36 -1.42 14.93 2.21
C LEU A 36 -1.47 16.46 2.06
N PRO A 37 -0.94 17.25 3.02
CA PRO A 37 -1.06 18.72 3.01
C PRO A 37 -0.47 19.41 1.77
N GLU A 38 0.54 18.82 1.15
CA GLU A 38 1.14 19.31 -0.09
C GLU A 38 0.25 19.04 -1.32
N TRP A 39 -0.80 18.22 -1.19
CA TRP A 39 -1.77 18.00 -2.24
C TRP A 39 -2.91 19.02 -2.08
N HIS A 40 -3.05 19.90 -3.07
CA HIS A 40 -4.18 20.84 -3.16
C HIS A 40 -5.46 20.19 -3.72
N ILE A 41 -5.43 18.89 -3.97
CA ILE A 41 -6.52 18.08 -4.51
C ILE A 41 -6.67 16.81 -3.69
N VAL A 42 -7.89 16.28 -3.67
CA VAL A 42 -8.20 15.03 -2.97
C VAL A 42 -7.72 13.83 -3.82
N PRO A 43 -7.02 12.86 -3.24
CA PRO A 43 -6.70 11.62 -3.96
C PRO A 43 -7.99 10.90 -4.34
N LYS A 44 -8.03 10.35 -5.54
CA LYS A 44 -9.20 9.63 -6.07
C LYS A 44 -9.08 8.12 -5.91
N THR A 45 -7.87 7.59 -6.03
CA THR A 45 -7.62 6.16 -6.02
C THR A 45 -6.59 5.73 -4.97
N ALA A 46 -6.82 4.55 -4.41
CA ALA A 46 -5.90 3.80 -3.57
C ALA A 46 -5.40 2.58 -4.36
N VAL A 47 -4.07 2.43 -4.45
CA VAL A 47 -3.41 1.26 -5.00
C VAL A 47 -2.83 0.47 -3.84
N ILE A 48 -3.48 -0.63 -3.49
CA ILE A 48 -3.01 -1.57 -2.48
C ILE A 48 -2.09 -2.56 -3.17
N ILE A 49 -0.88 -2.70 -2.65
CA ILE A 49 0.13 -3.63 -3.14
C ILE A 49 0.41 -4.62 -2.01
N LEU A 50 0.10 -5.90 -2.24
CA LEU A 50 0.37 -6.97 -1.29
C LEU A 50 1.56 -7.78 -1.81
N LEU A 51 2.69 -7.68 -1.12
CA LEU A 51 3.89 -8.43 -1.47
C LEU A 51 3.91 -9.74 -0.67
N TYR A 52 4.08 -10.87 -1.36
CA TYR A 52 4.22 -12.17 -0.71
C TYR A 52 5.56 -12.24 0.03
N SER A 53 5.55 -12.86 1.20
CA SER A 53 6.73 -13.07 2.02
C SER A 53 7.17 -14.54 2.00
N PHE A 54 8.46 -14.78 2.24
CA PHE A 54 8.97 -16.13 2.48
C PHE A 54 8.52 -16.71 3.82
N ILE A 55 8.18 -15.85 4.79
CA ILE A 55 7.82 -16.26 6.15
C ILE A 55 6.59 -15.49 6.66
N PRO A 56 5.83 -16.07 7.60
CA PRO A 56 4.77 -15.35 8.31
C PRO A 56 5.32 -14.10 9.05
N LEU A 57 4.62 -12.96 8.96
CA LEU A 57 5.09 -11.65 9.44
C LEU A 57 4.47 -11.21 10.78
N GLU A 58 3.73 -12.08 11.46
CA GLU A 58 2.99 -11.77 12.70
C GLU A 58 3.87 -11.63 13.95
N THR A 59 5.08 -12.19 13.94
CA THR A 59 5.99 -12.14 15.09
C THR A 59 7.02 -11.02 14.95
N SER A 60 7.49 -10.48 16.06
CA SER A 60 8.56 -9.47 16.08
C SER A 60 9.89 -10.13 16.42
N ASN A 61 10.54 -10.72 15.41
CA ASN A 61 11.86 -11.32 15.54
C ASN A 61 12.81 -10.85 14.43
N ARG A 62 14.10 -11.10 14.59
CA ARG A 62 15.13 -10.61 13.66
C ARG A 62 14.91 -11.08 12.22
N GLN A 63 14.45 -12.32 12.00
CA GLN A 63 14.20 -12.83 10.66
C GLN A 63 13.02 -12.11 10.00
N VAL A 64 11.94 -11.88 10.76
CA VAL A 64 10.77 -11.13 10.28
C VAL A 64 11.13 -9.68 9.95
N GLU A 65 11.94 -9.02 10.78
CA GLU A 65 12.33 -7.63 10.52
C GLU A 65 13.24 -7.51 9.28
N LEU A 66 14.16 -8.47 9.06
CA LEU A 66 14.96 -8.53 7.84
C LEU A 66 14.10 -8.75 6.59
N GLU A 67 13.09 -9.62 6.70
CA GLU A 67 12.16 -9.88 5.59
C GLU A 67 11.26 -8.67 5.31
N LYS A 68 10.74 -7.99 6.34
CA LYS A 68 10.01 -6.72 6.18
C LYS A 68 10.88 -5.65 5.52
N GLN A 69 12.16 -5.56 5.88
CA GLN A 69 13.08 -4.63 5.24
C GLN A 69 13.23 -4.95 3.73
N ARG A 70 13.46 -6.22 3.38
CA ARG A 70 13.54 -6.65 1.98
C ARG A 70 12.27 -6.31 1.19
N LEU A 71 11.11 -6.57 1.78
CA LEU A 71 9.80 -6.30 1.16
C LEU A 71 9.55 -4.79 1.01
N ARG A 72 9.94 -3.99 2.02
CA ARG A 72 9.90 -2.52 1.93
C ARG A 72 10.78 -2.00 0.81
N GLU A 73 12.01 -2.50 0.67
CA GLU A 73 12.93 -2.09 -0.41
C GLU A 73 12.37 -2.44 -1.81
N GLU A 74 11.76 -3.61 -1.96
CA GLU A 74 11.07 -4.03 -3.18
C GLU A 74 9.89 -3.10 -3.50
N PHE A 75 9.03 -2.81 -2.52
CA PHE A 75 7.92 -1.88 -2.65
C PHE A 75 8.38 -0.47 -3.04
N LEU A 76 9.39 0.07 -2.35
CA LEU A 76 9.91 1.41 -2.63
C LEU A 76 10.51 1.50 -4.04
N THR A 77 11.18 0.43 -4.49
CA THR A 77 11.73 0.35 -5.85
C THR A 77 10.62 0.36 -6.90
N LEU A 78 9.59 -0.47 -6.71
CA LEU A 78 8.41 -0.50 -7.59
C LEU A 78 7.69 0.85 -7.62
N SER A 79 7.43 1.43 -6.45
CA SER A 79 6.67 2.67 -6.30
C SER A 79 7.39 3.87 -6.90
N LYS A 80 8.72 3.96 -6.75
CA LYS A 80 9.53 5.00 -7.41
C LYS A 80 9.46 4.89 -8.94
N ARG A 81 9.48 3.67 -9.48
CA ARG A 81 9.33 3.44 -10.93
C ARG A 81 7.96 3.89 -11.42
N ILE A 82 6.89 3.47 -10.76
CA ILE A 82 5.51 3.89 -11.06
C ILE A 82 5.43 5.42 -11.02
N LYS A 83 5.89 6.04 -9.93
CA LYS A 83 5.88 7.50 -9.77
C LYS A 83 6.61 8.22 -10.90
N ILE A 84 7.83 7.81 -11.26
CA ILE A 84 8.61 8.45 -12.34
C ILE A 84 7.88 8.36 -13.68
N THR A 85 7.26 7.21 -13.97
CA THR A 85 6.53 6.99 -15.22
C THR A 85 5.35 7.96 -15.36
N PHE A 86 4.55 8.14 -14.30
CA PHE A 86 3.31 8.93 -14.36
C PHE A 86 3.48 10.40 -13.95
N GLN A 87 4.55 10.74 -13.22
CA GLN A 87 4.85 12.14 -12.91
C GLN A 87 5.12 12.97 -14.18
N LYS A 88 5.68 12.35 -15.23
CA LYS A 88 5.85 13.00 -16.55
C LYS A 88 4.53 13.39 -17.21
N GLN A 89 3.41 12.81 -16.77
CA GLN A 89 2.06 13.07 -17.28
C GLN A 89 1.28 14.03 -16.36
N GLY A 90 1.91 14.61 -15.33
CA GLY A 90 1.28 15.53 -14.39
C GLY A 90 0.51 14.86 -13.25
N THR A 91 0.50 13.53 -13.18
CA THR A 91 -0.18 12.76 -12.13
C THR A 91 0.54 12.89 -10.78
N LEU A 92 -0.25 13.11 -9.72
CA LEU A 92 0.24 13.04 -8.34
C LEU A 92 0.15 11.60 -7.82
N ILE A 93 1.25 11.12 -7.24
CA ILE A 93 1.32 9.81 -6.58
C ILE A 93 1.98 9.97 -5.21
N ALA A 94 1.26 9.58 -4.16
CA ALA A 94 1.77 9.53 -2.80
C ALA A 94 2.23 8.12 -2.50
N ILE A 95 3.47 7.99 -2.04
CA ILE A 95 4.03 6.72 -1.59
C ILE A 95 3.92 6.69 -0.07
N ILE A 96 3.11 5.78 0.46
CA ILE A 96 2.93 5.62 1.90
C ILE A 96 3.95 4.59 2.38
N ASP A 97 4.82 4.97 3.31
CA ASP A 97 5.81 4.07 3.86
C ASP A 97 5.11 2.99 4.70
N PRO A 98 5.25 1.70 4.38
CA PRO A 98 4.57 0.66 5.13
C PRO A 98 5.09 0.48 6.57
N GLN A 99 6.26 1.06 6.88
CA GLN A 99 6.84 0.99 8.22
C GLN A 99 6.08 1.83 9.26
N ASP A 100 5.63 3.03 8.89
CA ASP A 100 5.04 3.99 9.83
C ASP A 100 3.75 4.66 9.31
N GLY A 101 3.31 4.28 8.10
CA GLY A 101 2.12 4.82 7.46
C GLY A 101 2.28 6.26 6.99
N LYS A 102 3.48 6.84 6.99
CA LYS A 102 3.67 8.23 6.58
C LYS A 102 3.88 8.36 5.08
N PRO A 103 3.33 9.40 4.44
CA PRO A 103 3.68 9.74 3.07
C PRO A 103 5.16 10.14 2.96
N ILE A 104 5.93 9.45 2.12
CA ILE A 104 7.35 9.74 1.89
C ILE A 104 7.53 11.09 1.20
N ASN A 105 6.57 11.48 0.37
CA ASN A 105 6.63 12.69 -0.46
C ASN A 105 5.64 13.78 -0.01
N SER A 106 5.20 13.72 1.24
CA SER A 106 4.37 14.75 1.89
C SER A 106 4.78 14.84 3.36
N PRO A 107 6.00 15.36 3.63
CA PRO A 107 6.61 15.34 4.97
C PRO A 107 5.88 16.20 6.00
N ALA A 108 5.03 17.15 5.58
CA ALA A 108 4.22 17.94 6.49
C ALA A 108 2.95 17.21 6.97
N SER A 109 2.74 15.94 6.57
CA SER A 109 1.59 15.12 6.99
C SER A 109 1.45 15.10 8.52
N GLN A 110 0.24 15.36 9.00
CA GLN A 110 -0.08 15.35 10.42
C GLN A 110 -0.68 14.00 10.88
N LEU A 111 -1.15 13.19 9.92
CA LEU A 111 -1.71 11.87 10.16
C LEU A 111 -0.92 10.79 9.42
N SER A 112 -0.82 9.61 10.02
CA SER A 112 -0.34 8.40 9.38
C SER A 112 -1.52 7.56 8.88
N PHE A 113 -1.29 6.81 7.81
CA PHE A 113 -2.23 5.82 7.30
C PHE A 113 -2.12 4.52 8.10
N ASP A 114 -3.25 4.04 8.61
CA ASP A 114 -3.39 2.66 9.03
C ASP A 114 -3.65 1.79 7.80
N ILE A 115 -2.57 1.29 7.19
CA ILE A 115 -2.63 0.51 5.95
C ILE A 115 -3.50 -0.74 6.13
N ILE A 116 -3.45 -1.39 7.30
CA ILE A 116 -4.26 -2.59 7.57
C ILE A 116 -5.75 -2.24 7.57
N ALA A 117 -6.13 -1.11 8.18
CA ALA A 117 -7.50 -0.63 8.14
C ALA A 117 -7.96 -0.28 6.73
N VAL A 118 -7.10 0.31 5.90
CA VAL A 118 -7.40 0.59 4.48
C VAL A 118 -7.66 -0.71 3.71
N VAL A 119 -6.79 -1.72 3.87
CA VAL A 119 -6.95 -3.02 3.22
C VAL A 119 -8.24 -3.70 3.68
N HIS A 120 -8.52 -3.68 4.98
CA HIS A 120 -9.77 -4.23 5.53
C HIS A 120 -11.00 -3.56 4.94
N GLN A 121 -11.03 -2.23 4.92
CA GLN A 121 -12.20 -1.48 4.44
C GLN A 121 -12.44 -1.65 2.94
N LEU A 122 -11.36 -1.71 2.14
CA LEU A 122 -11.47 -1.73 0.68
C LEU A 122 -11.56 -3.15 0.09
N LEU A 123 -10.93 -4.14 0.72
CA LEU A 123 -10.86 -5.52 0.21
C LEU A 123 -11.59 -6.53 1.08
N ASN A 124 -12.12 -6.11 2.25
CA ASN A 124 -12.79 -6.97 3.22
C ASN A 124 -11.89 -8.12 3.75
N PHE A 125 -10.57 -7.92 3.75
CA PHE A 125 -9.63 -8.89 4.33
C PHE A 125 -9.63 -8.75 5.84
N SER A 126 -9.61 -9.88 6.55
CA SER A 126 -9.57 -9.88 8.00
C SER A 126 -8.20 -9.45 8.52
N PHE A 127 -8.14 -9.04 9.78
CA PHE A 127 -6.89 -8.82 10.50
C PHE A 127 -7.05 -9.25 11.95
N TYR A 128 -5.94 -9.57 12.61
CA TYR A 128 -5.89 -9.87 14.03
C TYR A 128 -5.22 -8.72 14.78
N GLN A 129 -5.52 -8.60 16.07
CA GLN A 129 -4.73 -7.77 16.98
C GLN A 129 -3.81 -8.67 17.81
N ILE A 130 -2.51 -8.46 17.68
CA ILE A 130 -1.48 -9.18 18.43
C ILE A 130 -0.61 -8.14 19.11
N HIS A 131 -0.62 -8.14 20.45
CA HIS A 131 0.14 -7.18 21.28
C HIS A 131 -0.08 -5.71 20.89
N GLY A 132 -1.31 -5.35 20.50
CA GLY A 132 -1.67 -3.99 20.08
C GLY A 132 -1.35 -3.66 18.62
N CYS A 133 -0.66 -4.54 17.89
CA CYS A 133 -0.40 -4.41 16.46
C CYS A 133 -1.50 -5.08 15.63
N LYS A 134 -1.90 -4.46 14.53
CA LYS A 134 -2.78 -5.07 13.54
C LYS A 134 -1.95 -5.93 12.58
N VAL A 135 -2.35 -7.18 12.40
CA VAL A 135 -1.70 -8.11 11.46
C VAL A 135 -2.73 -8.55 10.43
N LEU A 136 -2.48 -8.26 9.16
CA LEU A 136 -3.36 -8.67 8.07
C LEU A 136 -3.45 -10.20 8.00
N ASN A 137 -4.66 -10.71 7.79
CA ASN A 137 -4.92 -12.10 7.50
C ASN A 137 -5.45 -12.24 6.07
N HIS A 138 -4.53 -12.49 5.15
CA HIS A 138 -4.85 -12.72 3.75
C HIS A 138 -5.57 -14.07 3.56
N PRO A 139 -6.57 -14.18 2.67
CA PRO A 139 -7.35 -15.41 2.50
C PRO A 139 -6.53 -16.65 2.14
N ILE A 140 -5.43 -16.47 1.40
CA ILE A 140 -4.56 -17.57 0.93
C ILE A 140 -3.24 -17.60 1.71
N GLN A 141 -2.45 -16.53 1.64
CA GLN A 141 -1.14 -16.41 2.31
C GLN A 141 -1.18 -16.10 3.81
N GLN A 142 -2.36 -15.99 4.43
CA GLN A 142 -2.50 -15.69 5.86
C GLN A 142 -1.68 -14.45 6.25
N THR A 143 -0.73 -14.58 7.17
CA THR A 143 0.11 -13.49 7.67
C THR A 143 1.44 -13.35 6.91
N ALA A 144 1.69 -14.17 5.88
CA ALA A 144 2.88 -14.08 5.01
C ALA A 144 2.69 -13.05 3.87
N ILE A 145 2.12 -11.89 4.21
CA ILE A 145 1.85 -10.78 3.29
C ILE A 145 2.32 -9.48 3.90
N TYR A 146 3.02 -8.68 3.11
CA TYR A 146 3.40 -7.32 3.45
C TYR A 146 2.52 -6.32 2.69
N PRO A 147 1.53 -5.70 3.36
CA PRO A 147 0.64 -4.74 2.73
C PRO A 147 1.32 -3.38 2.56
N SER A 148 1.08 -2.74 1.43
CA SER A 148 1.63 -1.42 1.08
C SER A 148 0.60 -0.60 0.31
N LEU A 149 0.76 0.72 0.29
CA LEU A 149 -0.25 1.64 -0.23
C LEU A 149 0.36 2.77 -1.06
N LEU A 150 -0.23 3.03 -2.22
CA LEU A 150 -0.09 4.28 -2.95
C LEU A 150 -1.43 4.99 -3.04
N LEU A 151 -1.41 6.32 -3.12
CA LEU A 151 -2.57 7.12 -3.49
C LEU A 151 -2.30 7.87 -4.78
N SER A 152 -3.35 8.07 -5.58
CA SER A 152 -3.27 8.90 -6.79
C SER A 152 -4.48 9.82 -6.92
N ASP A 153 -4.25 10.97 -7.56
CA ASP A 153 -5.27 11.95 -7.94
C ASP A 153 -6.07 11.58 -9.21
N VAL A 154 -5.67 10.53 -9.93
CA VAL A 154 -6.40 10.09 -11.13
C VAL A 154 -7.41 8.99 -10.83
N ASP A 155 -8.39 8.88 -11.71
CA ASP A 155 -9.48 7.91 -11.63
C ASP A 155 -9.02 6.47 -11.89
N ILE A 156 -9.78 5.50 -11.37
CA ILE A 156 -9.46 4.07 -11.37
C ILE A 156 -9.13 3.50 -12.75
N THR A 157 -9.78 3.98 -13.80
CA THR A 157 -9.56 3.52 -15.18
C THR A 157 -8.15 3.86 -15.66
N ILE A 158 -7.65 5.04 -15.30
CA ILE A 158 -6.30 5.49 -15.66
C ILE A 158 -5.29 4.74 -14.80
N THR A 159 -5.52 4.63 -13.50
CA THR A 159 -4.61 3.94 -12.58
C THR A 159 -4.42 2.46 -12.93
N LYS A 160 -5.48 1.78 -13.41
CA LYS A 160 -5.38 0.39 -13.86
C LYS A 160 -4.53 0.20 -15.11
N SER A 161 -4.36 1.23 -15.95
CA SER A 161 -3.51 1.12 -17.15
C SER A 161 -2.01 1.22 -16.84
N TRP A 162 -1.64 1.40 -15.56
CA TRP A 162 -0.26 1.50 -15.11
C TRP A 162 0.42 0.15 -14.85
N LEU A 163 -0.40 -0.89 -14.72
CA LEU A 163 -0.10 -2.17 -14.10
C LEU A 163 -0.36 -3.30 -15.10
#